data_AF-X1M4V4-F1
#
_entry.id   AF-X1M4V4-F1
#
_cell.length_a   1.000
_cell.length_b   1.000
_cell.length_c   1.000
_cell.angle_alpha   90.00
_cell.angle_beta   90.00
_cell.angle_gamma   90.00
#
_symmetry.space_group_name_H-M   'P 1'
#
loop_
_entity.id
_entity.type
_entity.pdbx_description
1 polymer ?
#
loop_
_entity_poly.entity_id
_entity_poly.type
_entity_poly.pdbx_seq_one_letter_code
_entity_poly.pdbx_strand_id
1 'polypeptide(L)'
;LLLVRVKDRQGYSHLTCARSKDGKTNWQIDSKPTLEADRSKGEAIFGLEDPRIVWLEKRQEYVISCVSFCDGVADEPPGVSLIATKNFSSFKRLDRPLIPPNKDASLFPKTFKGRYALIHRPIVEGRADIWISFSPDLKNWGDHRVLIPAGHRSWDETKVGLGPQPIETPEGWLIIYHGVRKTASGSIYRISMSLLDLDTLQLIHRSKEWVLGPKEDYERVGDVDDVVFPCGAVVNKKTNELLIYYGAADSVVGLAIADLDEIIAYLKTC
;
A
#
# COMPACT_ATOMS: atom_id res chain seq x y z
N LEU A 1 -0.15 14.56 -6.44
CA LEU A 1 1.25 14.28 -6.03
C LEU A 1 1.37 12.78 -5.81
N LEU A 2 2.50 12.19 -6.16
CA LEU A 2 2.89 10.84 -5.75
C LEU A 2 4.17 10.95 -4.90
N LEU A 3 4.31 10.05 -3.92
CA LEU A 3 5.61 9.70 -3.37
C LEU A 3 6.03 8.41 -4.06
N VAL A 4 7.03 8.48 -4.92
CA VAL A 4 7.53 7.32 -5.65
C VAL A 4 8.73 6.75 -4.93
N ARG A 5 8.81 5.42 -4.81
CA ARG A 5 10.04 4.72 -4.41
C ARG A 5 11.04 4.87 -5.56
N VAL A 6 12.22 5.37 -5.24
CA VAL A 6 13.34 5.44 -6.18
C VAL A 6 14.48 4.65 -5.57
N LYS A 7 14.99 3.68 -6.33
CA LYS A 7 16.18 2.92 -5.98
C LYS A 7 17.37 3.57 -6.68
N ASP A 8 18.37 3.97 -5.89
CA ASP A 8 19.59 4.57 -6.43
C ASP A 8 20.50 3.51 -7.07
N ARG A 9 21.62 3.95 -7.67
CA ARG A 9 22.59 3.04 -8.31
C ARG A 9 23.40 2.20 -7.32
N GLN A 10 23.29 2.45 -6.02
CA GLN A 10 23.86 1.62 -4.96
C GLN A 10 22.87 0.52 -4.53
N GLY A 11 21.60 0.65 -4.92
CA GLY A 11 20.53 -0.28 -4.58
C GLY A 11 19.71 0.16 -3.37
N TYR A 12 19.90 1.37 -2.86
CA TYR A 12 19.16 1.89 -1.70
C TYR A 12 17.91 2.68 -2.12
N SER A 13 16.83 2.48 -1.38
CA SER A 13 15.53 3.08 -1.66
C SER A 13 15.34 4.41 -0.92
N HIS A 14 14.74 5.38 -1.58
CA HIS A 14 14.21 6.58 -0.94
C HIS A 14 12.88 6.96 -1.57
N LEU A 15 12.16 7.88 -0.94
CA LEU A 15 10.90 8.40 -1.50
C LEU A 15 11.12 9.78 -2.09
N THR A 16 10.61 9.98 -3.30
CA THR A 16 10.72 11.24 -4.04
C THR A 16 9.34 11.71 -4.47
N CYS A 17 9.06 13.00 -4.29
CA CYS A 17 7.84 13.60 -4.79
C CYS A 17 7.85 13.66 -6.32
N ALA A 18 6.76 13.20 -6.91
CA ALA A 18 6.41 13.46 -8.29
C ALA A 18 5.11 14.26 -8.35
N ARG A 19 5.05 15.28 -9.21
CA ARG A 19 3.88 16.17 -9.35
C ARG A 19 3.42 16.22 -10.80
N SER A 20 2.12 16.05 -10.99
CA SER A 20 1.44 16.26 -12.25
C SER A 20 0.16 17.06 -11.99
N LYS A 21 -0.23 17.90 -12.95
CA LYS A 21 -1.46 18.72 -12.87
C LYS A 21 -2.72 17.89 -13.10
N ASP A 22 -2.65 16.90 -13.99
CA ASP A 22 -3.78 16.02 -14.35
C ASP A 22 -3.71 14.66 -13.65
N GLY A 23 -2.57 14.32 -13.03
CA GLY A 23 -2.33 13.01 -12.42
C GLY A 23 -2.14 11.89 -13.46
N LYS A 24 -1.98 12.22 -14.74
CA LYS A 24 -1.86 11.24 -15.83
C LYS A 24 -0.56 11.44 -16.59
N THR A 25 -0.23 12.68 -16.93
CA THR A 25 0.89 13.01 -17.83
C THR A 25 1.82 14.05 -17.22
N ASN A 26 2.96 14.30 -17.87
CA ASN A 26 3.88 15.40 -17.56
C ASN A 26 4.33 15.45 -16.10
N TRP A 27 4.65 14.29 -15.53
CA TRP A 27 5.15 14.16 -14.16
C TRP A 27 6.51 14.87 -14.01
N GLN A 28 6.57 15.82 -13.09
CA GLN A 28 7.79 16.46 -12.64
C GLN A 28 8.26 15.77 -11.37
N ILE A 29 9.39 15.06 -11.46
CA ILE A 29 9.99 14.34 -10.35
C ILE A 29 11.06 15.25 -9.73
N ASP A 30 11.03 15.39 -8.40
CA ASP A 30 12.04 16.18 -7.71
C ASP A 30 13.45 15.61 -7.93
N SER A 31 14.44 16.48 -8.12
CA SER A 31 15.82 16.07 -8.41
C SER A 31 16.58 15.54 -7.18
N LYS A 32 15.97 15.61 -6.00
CA LYS A 32 16.52 15.15 -4.72
C LYS A 32 15.48 14.32 -3.98
N PRO A 33 15.92 13.35 -3.15
CA PRO A 33 15.04 12.63 -2.25
C PRO A 33 14.16 13.56 -1.42
N THR A 34 12.88 13.22 -1.28
CA THR A 34 11.97 13.89 -0.34
C THR A 34 12.10 13.32 1.06
N LEU A 35 12.22 11.99 1.16
CA LEU A 35 12.39 11.26 2.40
C LEU A 35 13.43 10.14 2.20
N GLU A 36 14.40 10.12 3.09
CA GLU A 36 15.43 9.09 3.20
C GLU A 36 15.28 8.37 4.54
N ALA A 37 15.89 7.19 4.68
CA ALA A 37 15.93 6.49 5.96
C ALA A 37 16.67 7.33 7.02
N ASP A 38 16.18 7.31 8.25
CA ASP A 38 16.76 8.02 9.38
C ASP A 38 17.18 7.04 10.48
N ARG A 39 18.48 6.77 10.54
CA ARG A 39 19.08 5.87 11.55
C ARG A 39 18.84 6.33 12.98
N SER A 40 18.73 7.64 13.22
CA SER A 40 18.41 8.16 14.55
C SER A 40 17.00 7.78 15.03
N LYS A 41 16.17 7.27 14.11
CA LYS A 41 14.82 6.77 14.34
C LYS A 41 14.71 5.25 14.18
N GLY A 42 15.84 4.54 14.09
CA GLY A 42 15.87 3.09 13.94
C GLY A 42 15.51 2.59 12.54
N GLU A 43 15.72 3.41 11.51
CA GLU A 43 15.56 3.03 10.10
C GLU A 43 16.94 2.71 9.51
N ALA A 44 17.11 1.50 8.97
CA ALA A 44 18.36 1.07 8.35
C ALA A 44 18.57 1.74 6.98
N ILE A 45 19.82 1.80 6.54
CA ILE A 45 20.23 2.56 5.35
C ILE A 45 19.65 2.01 4.03
N PHE A 46 19.10 0.79 4.03
CA PHE A 46 18.48 0.19 2.85
C PHE A 46 17.36 1.03 2.26
N GLY A 47 16.65 1.79 3.10
CA GLY A 47 15.75 2.82 2.61
C GLY A 47 14.31 2.77 3.07
N LEU A 48 13.50 3.57 2.38
CA LEU A 48 12.06 3.67 2.55
C LEU A 48 11.34 3.21 1.27
N GLU A 49 10.33 2.36 1.41
CA GLU A 49 9.67 1.71 0.28
C GLU A 49 8.14 1.74 0.39
N ASP A 50 7.47 1.50 -0.75
CA ASP A 50 6.03 1.32 -0.90
C ASP A 50 5.15 2.30 -0.06
N PRO A 51 5.22 3.62 -0.29
CA PRO A 51 4.50 4.59 0.52
C PRO A 51 3.00 4.62 0.19
N ARG A 52 2.17 4.75 1.23
CA ARG A 52 0.72 5.02 1.15
C ARG A 52 0.43 6.30 1.92
N ILE A 53 -0.40 7.17 1.36
CA ILE A 53 -0.67 8.51 1.90
C ILE A 53 -2.13 8.62 2.28
N VAL A 54 -2.40 9.08 3.51
CA VAL A 54 -3.75 9.27 4.02
C VAL A 54 -3.86 10.63 4.68
N TRP A 55 -4.93 11.37 4.37
CA TRP A 55 -5.29 12.57 5.11
C TRP A 55 -6.10 12.20 6.34
N LEU A 56 -5.67 12.64 7.53
CA LEU A 56 -6.39 12.40 8.78
C LEU A 56 -7.08 13.69 9.24
N GLU A 57 -8.38 13.78 8.95
CA GLU A 57 -9.18 15.00 9.19
C GLU A 57 -9.06 15.51 10.63
N LYS A 58 -9.17 14.64 11.64
CA LYS A 58 -9.06 15.05 13.06
C LYS A 58 -7.69 15.64 13.43
N ARG A 59 -6.63 15.29 12.69
CA ARG A 59 -5.25 15.75 12.94
C ARG A 59 -4.83 16.91 12.03
N GLN A 60 -5.61 17.17 10.97
CA GLN A 60 -5.30 18.19 9.96
C GLN A 60 -3.88 18.02 9.39
N GLU A 61 -3.50 16.77 9.11
CA GLU A 61 -2.21 16.41 8.51
C GLU A 61 -2.32 15.10 7.72
N TYR A 62 -1.39 14.92 6.79
CA TYR A 62 -1.17 13.65 6.10
C TYR A 62 -0.33 12.72 6.97
N VAL A 63 -0.64 11.44 6.94
CA VAL A 63 0.22 10.37 7.45
C VAL A 63 0.60 9.46 6.30
N ILE A 64 1.91 9.27 6.15
CA ILE A 64 2.53 8.37 5.19
C ILE A 64 2.86 7.08 5.95
N SER A 65 2.36 5.96 5.46
CA SER A 65 2.80 4.63 5.87
C SER A 65 3.76 4.11 4.82
N CYS A 66 4.96 3.67 5.21
CA CYS A 66 5.94 3.10 4.30
C CYS A 66 6.65 1.92 4.95
N VAL A 67 7.30 1.10 4.12
CA VAL A 67 8.22 0.08 4.59
C VAL A 67 9.54 0.77 4.95
N SER A 68 10.09 0.43 6.12
CA SER A 68 11.43 0.82 6.56
C SER A 68 12.10 -0.38 7.22
N PHE A 69 13.39 -0.55 7.01
CA PHE A 69 14.16 -1.64 7.59
C PHE A 69 14.62 -1.28 9.01
N CYS A 70 14.65 -2.23 9.93
CA CYS A 70 14.91 -1.94 11.35
C CYS A 70 16.41 -1.99 11.66
N ASP A 71 17.05 -0.82 11.83
CA ASP A 71 18.47 -0.70 12.19
C ASP A 71 18.75 -1.34 13.55
N GLY A 72 19.87 -2.07 13.67
CA GLY A 72 20.30 -2.71 14.91
C GLY A 72 19.48 -3.93 15.36
N VAL A 73 18.56 -4.44 14.52
CA VAL A 73 17.87 -5.72 14.72
C VAL A 73 18.50 -6.75 13.78
N ALA A 74 18.61 -8.02 14.21
CA ALA A 74 19.18 -9.09 13.39
C ALA A 74 18.49 -9.18 12.03
N ASP A 75 19.28 -9.21 10.96
CA ASP A 75 18.86 -9.20 9.55
C ASP A 75 18.10 -7.94 9.08
N GLU A 76 18.09 -6.88 9.91
CA GLU A 76 17.47 -5.58 9.64
C GLU A 76 16.08 -5.70 8.98
N PRO A 77 15.12 -6.40 9.61
CA PRO A 77 13.91 -6.86 8.95
C PRO A 77 13.02 -5.69 8.52
N PRO A 78 12.21 -5.88 7.46
CA PRO A 78 11.25 -4.88 7.03
C PRO A 78 10.20 -4.65 8.12
N GLY A 79 9.98 -3.40 8.47
CA GLY A 79 8.90 -2.94 9.34
C GLY A 79 8.10 -1.83 8.68
N VAL A 80 7.13 -1.30 9.43
CA VAL A 80 6.29 -0.18 8.98
C VAL A 80 6.73 1.09 9.69
N SER A 81 6.99 2.16 8.97
CA SER A 81 7.16 3.52 9.52
C SER A 81 5.91 4.35 9.26
N LEU A 82 5.56 5.23 10.21
CA LEU A 82 4.53 6.26 10.05
C LEU A 82 5.19 7.64 10.08
N ILE A 83 4.90 8.47 9.06
CA ILE A 83 5.52 9.79 8.90
C ILE A 83 4.43 10.83 8.68
N ALA A 84 4.31 11.81 9.58
CA ALA A 84 3.34 12.88 9.50
C ALA A 84 3.90 14.10 8.74
N THR A 85 3.05 14.76 7.95
CA THR A 85 3.37 16.02 7.26
C THR A 85 2.12 16.83 6.98
N LYS A 86 2.23 18.16 6.92
CA LYS A 86 1.15 19.06 6.48
C LYS A 86 1.30 19.56 5.05
N ASN A 87 2.51 19.46 4.49
CA ASN A 87 2.90 20.21 3.29
C ASN A 87 3.87 19.47 2.36
N PHE A 88 4.28 18.24 2.70
CA PHE A 88 5.27 17.46 1.95
C PHE A 88 6.64 18.14 1.82
N SER A 89 6.99 19.03 2.75
CA SER A 89 8.33 19.63 2.87
C SER A 89 8.91 19.53 4.28
N SER A 90 8.07 19.43 5.31
CA SER A 90 8.47 19.09 6.67
C SER A 90 7.82 17.79 7.12
N PHE A 91 8.60 16.92 7.76
CA PHE A 91 8.20 15.57 8.12
C PHE A 91 8.53 15.25 9.57
N LYS A 92 7.61 14.54 10.23
CA LYS A 92 7.80 14.04 11.59
C LYS A 92 7.53 12.53 11.61
N ARG A 93 8.58 11.75 11.87
CA ARG A 93 8.44 10.30 12.14
C ARG A 93 7.67 10.11 13.45
N LEU A 94 6.64 9.28 13.40
CA LEU A 94 5.86 8.83 14.55
C LEU A 94 6.47 7.54 15.10
N ASP A 95 5.97 7.09 16.25
CA ASP A 95 6.38 5.82 16.83
C ASP A 95 6.05 4.66 15.89
N ARG A 96 6.94 3.67 15.83
CA ARG A 96 6.75 2.47 15.00
C ARG A 96 5.50 1.71 15.50
N PRO A 97 4.52 1.42 14.64
CA PRO A 97 3.24 0.90 15.10
C PRO A 97 3.28 -0.60 15.48
N LEU A 98 4.08 -1.40 14.79
CA LEU A 98 4.07 -2.86 14.89
C LEU A 98 5.49 -3.42 14.90
N ILE A 99 5.65 -4.57 15.56
CA ILE A 99 6.90 -5.32 15.59
C ILE A 99 7.19 -5.89 14.18
N PRO A 100 8.43 -5.78 13.68
CA PRO A 100 8.84 -6.41 12.41
C PRO A 100 8.95 -7.95 12.56
N PRO A 101 8.84 -8.73 11.47
CA PRO A 101 8.73 -8.27 10.09
C PRO A 101 7.28 -7.97 9.68
N ASN A 102 7.05 -6.81 9.06
CA ASN A 102 5.71 -6.33 8.66
C ASN A 102 5.81 -5.38 7.46
N LYS A 103 4.80 -5.38 6.58
CA LYS A 103 4.73 -4.49 5.42
C LYS A 103 3.29 -4.23 4.97
N ASP A 104 3.12 -3.62 3.80
CA ASP A 104 1.83 -3.40 3.13
C ASP A 104 0.81 -2.71 4.03
N ALA A 105 1.22 -1.58 4.60
CA ALA A 105 0.46 -0.91 5.64
C ALA A 105 -0.14 0.42 5.21
N SER A 106 -1.35 0.70 5.68
CA SER A 106 -2.00 1.99 5.56
C SER A 106 -3.06 2.20 6.62
N LEU A 107 -3.21 3.44 7.08
CA LEU A 107 -4.31 3.84 7.94
C LEU A 107 -5.60 3.96 7.13
N PHE A 108 -6.74 3.78 7.78
CA PHE A 108 -7.98 4.33 7.26
C PHE A 108 -8.00 5.86 7.42
N PRO A 109 -8.67 6.61 6.52
CA PRO A 109 -8.76 8.08 6.62
C PRO A 109 -9.70 8.57 7.74
N LYS A 110 -10.29 7.67 8.54
CA LYS A 110 -11.14 8.00 9.69
C LYS A 110 -10.93 7.04 10.85
N THR A 111 -11.45 7.43 12.02
CA THR A 111 -11.40 6.61 13.25
C THR A 111 -12.65 5.76 13.42
N PHE A 112 -12.51 4.56 13.98
CA PHE A 112 -13.59 3.61 14.27
C PHE A 112 -13.76 3.46 15.78
N LYS A 113 -14.93 3.81 16.31
CA LYS A 113 -15.19 3.81 17.77
C LYS A 113 -14.10 4.56 18.55
N GLY A 114 -13.67 5.70 18.03
CA GLY A 114 -12.63 6.55 18.63
C GLY A 114 -11.18 6.09 18.40
N ARG A 115 -10.94 5.00 17.67
CA ARG A 115 -9.60 4.43 17.44
C ARG A 115 -9.16 4.54 15.99
N TYR A 116 -7.87 4.73 15.76
CA TYR A 116 -7.26 4.55 14.44
C TYR A 116 -7.30 3.07 14.06
N ALA A 117 -7.45 2.80 12.77
CA ALA A 117 -7.38 1.47 12.20
C ALA A 117 -6.23 1.42 11.19
N LEU A 118 -5.36 0.43 11.32
CA LEU A 118 -4.21 0.18 10.47
C LEU A 118 -4.39 -1.18 9.80
N ILE A 119 -4.47 -1.19 8.48
CA ILE A 119 -4.28 -2.41 7.70
C ILE A 119 -2.78 -2.64 7.56
N HIS A 120 -2.34 -3.88 7.66
CA HIS A 120 -0.94 -4.26 7.51
C HIS A 120 -0.82 -5.76 7.20
N ARG A 121 0.42 -6.24 7.02
CA ARG A 121 0.70 -7.61 6.58
C ARG A 121 1.95 -8.16 7.29
N PRO A 122 1.78 -8.85 8.43
CA PRO A 122 2.88 -9.57 9.09
C PRO A 122 3.53 -10.57 8.13
N ILE A 123 4.86 -10.61 8.09
CA ILE A 123 5.57 -11.58 7.26
C ILE A 123 5.78 -12.84 8.11
N VAL A 124 4.99 -13.86 7.81
CA VAL A 124 5.07 -15.18 8.45
C VAL A 124 5.42 -16.19 7.37
N GLU A 125 6.22 -17.21 7.71
CA GLU A 125 6.60 -18.25 6.76
C GLU A 125 5.37 -19.00 6.21
N GLY A 126 5.44 -19.38 4.93
CA GLY A 126 4.40 -20.15 4.25
C GLY A 126 3.29 -19.28 3.64
N ARG A 127 2.48 -18.64 4.48
CA ARG A 127 1.28 -17.91 4.06
C ARG A 127 1.15 -16.58 4.79
N ALA A 128 0.83 -15.52 4.06
CA ALA A 128 0.68 -14.19 4.65
C ALA A 128 -0.65 -13.53 4.25
N ASP A 129 -1.51 -13.31 5.25
CA ASP A 129 -2.82 -12.68 5.13
C ASP A 129 -2.75 -11.17 5.36
N ILE A 130 -3.76 -10.41 4.95
CA ILE A 130 -3.94 -9.00 5.33
C ILE A 130 -4.60 -8.94 6.70
N TRP A 131 -4.01 -8.19 7.62
CA TRP A 131 -4.48 -7.98 8.99
C TRP A 131 -4.95 -6.55 9.21
N ILE A 132 -5.74 -6.36 10.25
CA ILE A 132 -6.10 -5.05 10.78
C ILE A 132 -5.81 -4.97 12.27
N SER A 133 -5.34 -3.81 12.70
CA SER A 133 -5.03 -3.47 14.10
C SER A 133 -5.62 -2.11 14.47
N PHE A 134 -5.93 -1.91 15.75
CA PHE A 134 -6.52 -0.67 16.25
C PHE A 134 -5.64 0.00 17.29
N SER A 135 -5.67 1.34 17.32
CA SER A 135 -4.93 2.13 18.30
C SER A 135 -5.72 3.35 18.75
N PRO A 136 -5.72 3.71 20.05
CA PRO A 136 -6.30 4.95 20.52
C PRO A 136 -5.43 6.19 20.21
N ASP A 137 -4.13 6.01 19.95
CA ASP A 137 -3.13 7.10 20.01
C ASP A 137 -2.04 7.04 18.91
N LEU A 138 -2.13 6.09 17.97
CA LEU A 138 -1.12 5.75 16.94
C LEU A 138 0.17 5.14 17.50
N LYS A 139 0.23 4.81 18.79
CA LYS A 139 1.40 4.25 19.48
C LYS A 139 1.13 2.85 20.00
N ASN A 140 0.02 2.67 20.70
CA ASN A 140 -0.36 1.41 21.32
C ASN A 140 -1.34 0.69 20.41
N TRP A 141 -0.94 -0.46 19.85
CA TRP A 141 -1.71 -1.21 18.86
C TRP A 141 -2.18 -2.55 19.43
N GLY A 142 -3.43 -2.89 19.18
CA GLY A 142 -4.07 -4.12 19.66
C GLY A 142 -5.27 -4.51 18.79
N ASP A 143 -6.10 -5.43 19.30
CA ASP A 143 -7.29 -5.96 18.62
C ASP A 143 -7.00 -6.48 17.20
N HIS A 144 -5.87 -7.17 17.06
CA HIS A 144 -5.40 -7.72 15.80
C HIS A 144 -6.37 -8.80 15.29
N ARG A 145 -6.80 -8.69 14.03
CA ARG A 145 -7.54 -9.77 13.35
C ARG A 145 -7.19 -9.85 11.88
N VAL A 146 -7.35 -11.05 11.33
CA VAL A 146 -7.31 -11.26 9.88
C VAL A 146 -8.46 -10.46 9.25
N LEU A 147 -8.14 -9.70 8.21
CA LEU A 147 -9.07 -8.91 7.43
C LEU A 147 -9.38 -9.58 6.10
N ILE A 148 -8.34 -9.92 5.33
CA ILE A 148 -8.45 -10.65 4.06
C ILE A 148 -7.46 -11.81 4.09
N PRO A 149 -7.93 -13.07 4.19
CA PRO A 149 -7.06 -14.23 4.15
C PRO A 149 -6.50 -14.44 2.75
N ALA A 150 -5.25 -14.88 2.60
CA ALA A 150 -4.73 -15.40 1.33
C ALA A 150 -5.65 -16.52 0.81
N GLY A 151 -5.69 -16.71 -0.51
CA GLY A 151 -6.51 -17.76 -1.06
C GLY A 151 -5.98 -19.15 -0.73
N HIS A 152 -6.69 -20.18 -1.17
CA HIS A 152 -6.23 -21.57 -1.04
C HIS A 152 -6.28 -22.20 -2.43
N ARG A 153 -5.11 -22.66 -2.92
CA ARG A 153 -4.98 -23.27 -4.27
C ARG A 153 -5.45 -22.34 -5.40
N SER A 154 -5.30 -21.02 -5.21
CA SER A 154 -5.75 -19.96 -6.11
C SER A 154 -4.60 -19.06 -6.57
N TRP A 155 -4.91 -18.01 -7.33
CA TRP A 155 -3.95 -17.05 -7.88
C TRP A 155 -3.23 -16.20 -6.81
N ASP A 156 -3.76 -16.16 -5.59
CA ASP A 156 -3.28 -15.39 -4.43
C ASP A 156 -2.98 -16.29 -3.21
N GLU A 157 -2.66 -17.57 -3.46
CA GLU A 157 -2.47 -18.56 -2.38
C GLU A 157 -1.25 -18.31 -1.50
N THR A 158 -0.19 -17.71 -2.05
CA THR A 158 1.10 -17.60 -1.34
C THR A 158 1.00 -16.48 -0.31
N LYS A 159 0.54 -15.31 -0.74
CA LYS A 159 0.37 -14.14 0.10
C LYS A 159 -0.55 -13.13 -0.56
N VAL A 160 -1.23 -12.37 0.28
CA VAL A 160 -1.92 -11.14 -0.07
C VAL A 160 -1.33 -9.97 0.72
N GLY A 161 -1.48 -8.77 0.21
CA GLY A 161 -1.03 -7.54 0.88
C GLY A 161 -1.79 -6.33 0.38
N LEU A 162 -2.03 -5.36 1.27
CA LEU A 162 -2.69 -4.13 0.88
C LEU A 162 -1.92 -3.43 -0.24
N GLY A 163 -2.68 -2.90 -1.21
CA GLY A 163 -2.15 -2.05 -2.24
C GLY A 163 -2.16 -0.58 -1.79
N PRO A 164 -3.00 0.28 -2.38
CA PRO A 164 -3.24 1.65 -1.94
C PRO A 164 -3.97 1.74 -0.59
N GLN A 165 -4.10 2.96 -0.08
CA GLN A 165 -4.94 3.27 1.08
C GLN A 165 -6.42 2.89 0.84
N PRO A 166 -7.18 2.49 1.88
CA PRO A 166 -8.61 2.22 1.78
C PRO A 166 -9.39 3.42 1.21
N ILE A 167 -10.28 3.16 0.25
CA ILE A 167 -11.09 4.19 -0.40
C ILE A 167 -12.52 4.09 0.13
N GLU A 168 -13.03 5.18 0.71
CA GLU A 168 -14.42 5.24 1.16
C GLU A 168 -15.36 5.41 -0.04
N THR A 169 -16.37 4.55 -0.12
CA THR A 169 -17.48 4.65 -1.08
C THR A 169 -18.80 4.53 -0.32
N PRO A 170 -19.94 4.94 -0.90
CA PRO A 170 -21.24 4.73 -0.26
C PRO A 170 -21.51 3.26 0.09
N GLU A 171 -20.93 2.32 -0.67
CA GLU A 171 -21.20 0.89 -0.58
C GLU A 171 -20.25 0.16 0.37
N GLY A 172 -19.19 0.83 0.84
CA GLY A 172 -18.14 0.20 1.64
C GLY A 172 -16.77 0.82 1.44
N TRP A 173 -15.80 0.27 2.16
CA TRP A 173 -14.38 0.51 1.92
C TRP A 173 -13.88 -0.34 0.78
N LEU A 174 -13.58 0.27 -0.36
CA LEU A 174 -12.90 -0.39 -1.46
C LEU A 174 -11.44 -0.63 -1.05
N ILE A 175 -11.08 -1.90 -1.00
CA ILE A 175 -9.71 -2.38 -0.72
C ILE A 175 -9.15 -2.98 -2.00
N ILE A 176 -8.19 -2.28 -2.58
CA ILE A 176 -7.39 -2.76 -3.70
C ILE A 176 -6.14 -3.41 -3.10
N TYR A 177 -5.88 -4.67 -3.44
CA TYR A 177 -4.81 -5.47 -2.84
C TYR A 177 -4.07 -6.25 -3.92
N HIS A 178 -2.82 -6.62 -3.63
CA HIS A 178 -2.10 -7.57 -4.46
C HIS A 178 -2.22 -8.98 -3.88
N GLY A 179 -2.20 -9.96 -4.78
CA GLY A 179 -2.09 -11.38 -4.45
C GLY A 179 -0.97 -12.02 -5.26
N VAL A 180 -0.37 -13.05 -4.68
CA VAL A 180 0.82 -13.70 -5.24
C VAL A 180 0.57 -15.19 -5.45
N ARG A 181 0.93 -15.65 -6.65
CA ARG A 181 1.10 -17.07 -6.97
C ARG A 181 2.59 -17.37 -7.10
N LYS A 182 3.10 -18.31 -6.30
CA LYS A 182 4.44 -18.86 -6.52
C LYS A 182 4.38 -19.96 -7.58
N THR A 183 5.25 -19.86 -8.58
CA THR A 183 5.41 -20.83 -9.67
C THR A 183 6.83 -21.38 -9.67
N ALA A 184 7.13 -22.32 -10.57
CA ALA A 184 8.49 -22.83 -10.74
C ALA A 184 9.49 -21.75 -11.17
N SER A 185 9.03 -20.74 -11.93
CA SER A 185 9.87 -19.68 -12.49
C SER A 185 9.94 -18.43 -11.63
N GLY A 186 9.22 -18.37 -10.51
CA GLY A 186 9.16 -17.17 -9.67
C GLY A 186 7.76 -16.86 -9.16
N SER A 187 7.60 -15.66 -8.61
CA SER A 187 6.33 -15.18 -8.06
C SER A 187 5.65 -14.25 -9.04
N ILE A 188 4.34 -14.45 -9.27
CA ILE A 188 3.55 -13.55 -10.12
C ILE A 188 2.67 -12.69 -9.21
N TYR A 189 2.80 -11.37 -9.30
CA TYR A 189 2.02 -10.41 -8.53
C TYR A 189 0.90 -9.84 -9.38
N ARG A 190 -0.33 -9.94 -8.86
CA ARG A 190 -1.55 -9.47 -9.54
C ARG A 190 -2.40 -8.66 -8.58
N ILE A 191 -3.28 -7.82 -9.11
CA ILE A 191 -4.20 -6.98 -8.36
C ILE A 191 -5.58 -7.63 -8.31
N SER A 192 -6.22 -7.58 -7.15
CA SER A 192 -7.65 -7.82 -6.99
C SER A 192 -8.24 -6.78 -6.03
N MET A 193 -9.54 -6.89 -5.80
CA MET A 193 -10.31 -5.92 -5.05
C MET A 193 -11.32 -6.61 -4.12
N SER A 194 -11.67 -5.89 -3.07
CA SER A 194 -12.68 -6.31 -2.11
C SER A 194 -13.38 -5.09 -1.53
N LEU A 195 -14.51 -5.32 -0.90
CA LEU A 195 -15.32 -4.31 -0.25
C LEU A 195 -15.50 -4.71 1.21
N LEU A 196 -15.26 -3.77 2.13
CA LEU A 196 -15.56 -3.93 3.55
C LEU A 196 -16.74 -3.06 3.95
N ASP A 197 -17.52 -3.51 4.92
CA ASP A 197 -18.56 -2.71 5.54
C ASP A 197 -17.99 -1.42 6.17
N LEU A 198 -18.74 -0.31 6.06
CA LEU A 198 -18.27 1.02 6.44
C LEU A 198 -17.99 1.20 7.93
N ASP A 199 -18.69 0.46 8.79
CA ASP A 199 -18.66 0.64 10.24
C ASP A 199 -17.95 -0.52 10.96
N THR A 200 -18.27 -1.75 10.56
CA THR A 200 -17.76 -2.97 11.18
C THR A 200 -16.41 -3.41 10.62
N LEU A 201 -16.05 -2.93 9.42
CA LEU A 201 -14.87 -3.38 8.66
C LEU A 201 -14.87 -4.89 8.42
N GLN A 202 -16.06 -5.51 8.33
CA GLN A 202 -16.21 -6.88 7.89
C GLN A 202 -16.11 -6.96 6.38
N LEU A 203 -15.50 -8.02 5.87
CA LEU A 203 -15.42 -8.28 4.43
C LEU A 203 -16.82 -8.63 3.90
N ILE A 204 -17.36 -7.79 3.02
CA ILE A 204 -18.70 -7.97 2.43
C ILE A 204 -18.64 -8.59 1.03
N HIS A 205 -17.67 -8.16 0.22
CA HIS A 205 -17.42 -8.74 -1.10
C HIS A 205 -15.92 -8.91 -1.33
N ARG A 206 -15.54 -9.95 -2.06
CA ARG A 206 -14.17 -10.17 -2.50
C ARG A 206 -14.21 -10.80 -3.89
N SER A 207 -13.51 -10.20 -4.84
CA SER A 207 -13.38 -10.83 -6.15
C SER A 207 -12.67 -12.18 -6.03
N LYS A 208 -13.22 -13.19 -6.71
CA LYS A 208 -12.64 -14.54 -6.81
C LYS A 208 -11.43 -14.58 -7.74
N GLU A 209 -11.31 -13.60 -8.62
CA GLU A 209 -10.27 -13.50 -9.65
C GLU A 209 -9.39 -12.26 -9.40
N TRP A 210 -8.32 -12.15 -10.17
CA TRP A 210 -7.54 -10.92 -10.27
C TRP A 210 -8.11 -10.05 -11.39
N VAL A 211 -7.97 -8.73 -11.27
CA VAL A 211 -8.52 -7.75 -12.23
C VAL A 211 -7.43 -7.07 -13.06
N LEU A 212 -6.18 -7.11 -12.60
CA LEU A 212 -5.01 -6.66 -13.37
C LEU A 212 -3.81 -7.55 -13.05
N GLY A 213 -3.02 -7.90 -14.05
CA GLY A 213 -1.81 -8.70 -13.88
C GLY A 213 -0.84 -8.52 -15.06
N PRO A 214 0.40 -9.01 -14.93
CA PRO A 214 1.48 -8.73 -15.89
C PRO A 214 1.16 -9.24 -17.30
N LYS A 215 1.10 -8.32 -18.25
CA LYS A 215 0.82 -8.57 -19.66
C LYS A 215 1.80 -7.86 -20.56
N GLU A 216 2.08 -6.59 -20.29
CA GLU A 216 2.97 -5.77 -21.10
C GLU A 216 4.44 -6.04 -20.74
N ASP A 217 5.36 -5.77 -21.67
CA ASP A 217 6.79 -6.06 -21.48
C ASP A 217 7.36 -5.37 -20.22
N TYR A 218 6.94 -4.14 -19.94
CA TYR A 218 7.37 -3.37 -18.77
C TYR A 218 6.80 -3.89 -17.44
N GLU A 219 5.82 -4.80 -17.47
CA GLU A 219 5.26 -5.49 -16.29
C GLU A 219 5.91 -6.86 -16.09
N ARG A 220 6.47 -7.44 -17.16
CA ARG A 220 7.04 -8.78 -17.19
C ARG A 220 8.55 -8.82 -17.03
N VAL A 221 9.24 -7.74 -17.42
CA VAL A 221 10.71 -7.69 -17.44
C VAL A 221 11.22 -6.48 -16.67
N GLY A 222 12.06 -6.73 -15.67
CA GLY A 222 12.66 -5.67 -14.85
C GLY A 222 13.55 -6.20 -13.73
N ASP A 223 13.76 -5.41 -12.67
CA ASP A 223 14.46 -5.85 -11.45
C ASP A 223 13.76 -7.07 -10.80
N VAL A 224 12.43 -7.15 -10.93
CA VAL A 224 11.62 -8.31 -10.52
C VAL A 224 10.58 -8.59 -11.61
N ASP A 225 10.70 -9.74 -12.27
CA ASP A 225 9.79 -10.15 -13.34
C ASP A 225 8.35 -10.43 -12.84
N ASP A 226 7.38 -10.30 -13.75
CA ASP A 226 5.96 -10.61 -13.53
C ASP A 226 5.33 -9.89 -12.32
N VAL A 227 5.53 -8.57 -12.23
CA VAL A 227 5.01 -7.73 -11.15
C VAL A 227 4.08 -6.62 -11.65
N VAL A 228 2.85 -6.62 -11.12
CA VAL A 228 1.97 -5.45 -11.06
C VAL A 228 1.60 -5.21 -9.58
N PHE A 229 2.11 -4.13 -9.00
CA PHE A 229 2.02 -3.85 -7.56
C PHE A 229 1.40 -2.47 -7.27
N PRO A 230 0.16 -2.38 -6.77
CA PRO A 230 -0.50 -1.10 -6.58
C PRO A 230 -0.08 -0.44 -5.26
N CYS A 231 0.28 0.84 -5.30
CA CYS A 231 0.71 1.59 -4.10
C CYS A 231 -0.14 2.84 -3.84
N GLY A 232 -0.78 3.41 -4.87
CA GLY A 232 -1.58 4.63 -4.74
C GLY A 232 -2.83 4.57 -5.58
N ALA A 233 -3.92 5.14 -5.07
CA ALA A 233 -5.14 5.30 -5.83
C ALA A 233 -5.82 6.62 -5.49
N VAL A 234 -6.50 7.21 -6.48
CA VAL A 234 -7.26 8.46 -6.34
C VAL A 234 -8.55 8.34 -7.13
N VAL A 235 -9.67 8.72 -6.50
CA VAL A 235 -10.95 8.86 -7.19
C VAL A 235 -11.13 10.30 -7.65
N ASN A 236 -11.30 10.49 -8.95
CA ASN A 236 -11.72 11.77 -9.50
C ASN A 236 -13.24 11.92 -9.37
N LYS A 237 -13.69 12.61 -8.33
CA LYS A 237 -15.12 12.82 -8.05
C LYS A 237 -15.90 13.52 -9.16
N LYS A 238 -15.23 14.20 -10.11
CA LYS A 238 -15.90 14.86 -11.23
C LYS A 238 -16.16 13.92 -12.41
N THR A 239 -15.28 12.94 -12.62
CA THR A 239 -15.35 12.02 -13.77
C THR A 239 -15.70 10.59 -13.36
N ASN A 240 -15.78 10.31 -12.07
CA ASN A 240 -15.90 8.97 -11.48
C ASN A 240 -14.72 8.03 -11.78
N GLU A 241 -13.63 8.55 -12.35
CA GLU A 241 -12.45 7.74 -12.65
C GLU A 241 -11.71 7.34 -11.36
N LEU A 242 -11.52 6.05 -11.18
CA LEU A 242 -10.56 5.46 -10.26
C LEU A 242 -9.19 5.36 -10.96
N LEU A 243 -8.24 6.17 -10.52
CA LEU A 243 -6.85 6.13 -10.97
C LEU A 243 -6.05 5.24 -10.02
N ILE A 244 -5.41 4.18 -10.53
CA ILE A 244 -4.59 3.24 -9.76
C ILE A 244 -3.15 3.31 -10.27
N TYR A 245 -2.25 3.78 -9.42
CA TYR A 245 -0.81 3.84 -9.69
C TYR A 245 -0.15 2.57 -9.16
N TYR A 246 0.56 1.87 -10.03
CA TYR A 246 1.18 0.59 -9.72
C TYR A 246 2.65 0.56 -10.17
N GLY A 247 3.50 -0.11 -9.40
CA GLY A 247 4.83 -0.50 -9.84
C GLY A 247 4.73 -1.67 -10.80
N ALA A 248 5.47 -1.58 -11.91
CA ALA A 248 5.56 -2.62 -12.93
C ALA A 248 7.01 -3.13 -12.99
N ALA A 249 7.16 -4.45 -12.84
CA ALA A 249 8.43 -5.16 -12.79
C ALA A 249 9.51 -4.52 -11.86
N ASP A 250 9.09 -3.91 -10.76
CA ASP A 250 9.94 -3.09 -9.86
C ASP A 250 10.82 -2.04 -10.58
N SER A 251 10.39 -1.57 -11.75
CA SER A 251 11.21 -0.75 -12.65
C SER A 251 10.56 0.56 -13.06
N VAL A 252 9.24 0.58 -13.27
CA VAL A 252 8.49 1.76 -13.69
C VAL A 252 7.19 1.91 -12.91
N VAL A 253 6.60 3.12 -12.96
CA VAL A 253 5.25 3.37 -12.44
C VAL A 253 4.26 3.41 -13.60
N GLY A 254 3.30 2.48 -13.59
CA GLY A 254 2.15 2.46 -14.49
C GLY A 254 0.92 3.12 -13.88
N LEU A 255 -0.06 3.41 -14.73
CA LEU A 255 -1.37 3.94 -14.37
C LEU A 255 -2.46 3.10 -15.03
N ALA A 256 -3.34 2.52 -14.23
CA ALA A 256 -4.60 1.93 -14.68
C ALA A 256 -5.76 2.87 -14.34
N ILE A 257 -6.75 2.95 -15.21
CA ILE A 257 -7.94 3.81 -15.07
C ILE A 257 -9.17 2.92 -15.22
N ALA A 258 -10.12 3.07 -14.30
CA ALA A 258 -11.42 2.39 -14.35
C ALA A 258 -12.53 3.36 -13.91
N ASP A 259 -13.78 3.05 -14.26
CA ASP A 259 -14.93 3.71 -13.65
C ASP A 259 -15.21 3.08 -12.27
N LEU A 260 -15.39 3.92 -11.24
CA LEU A 260 -15.59 3.43 -9.87
C LEU A 260 -16.90 2.65 -9.71
N ASP A 261 -17.97 3.08 -10.37
CA ASP A 261 -19.29 2.44 -10.24
C ASP A 261 -19.28 1.05 -10.88
N GLU A 262 -18.59 0.89 -12.02
CA GLU A 262 -18.37 -0.41 -12.64
C GLU A 262 -17.59 -1.38 -11.74
N ILE A 263 -16.55 -0.89 -11.05
CA ILE A 263 -15.79 -1.69 -10.08
C ILE A 263 -16.67 -2.12 -8.91
N ILE A 264 -17.47 -1.21 -8.36
CA ILE A 264 -18.38 -1.53 -7.25
C ILE A 264 -19.48 -2.49 -7.72
N ALA A 265 -20.05 -2.30 -8.90
CA ALA A 265 -21.03 -3.19 -9.48
C ALA A 265 -20.46 -4.61 -9.67
N TYR A 266 -19.25 -4.73 -10.21
CA TYR A 266 -18.54 -6.00 -10.33
C TYR A 266 -18.35 -6.69 -8.97
N LEU A 267 -17.85 -5.96 -7.96
CA LEU A 267 -17.64 -6.53 -6.63
C LEU A 267 -18.94 -7.05 -6.01
N LYS A 268 -20.07 -6.40 -6.23
CA LYS A 268 -21.37 -6.83 -5.70
C LYS A 268 -21.89 -8.12 -6.35
N THR A 269 -21.31 -8.56 -7.47
CA THR A 269 -21.60 -9.86 -8.08
C THR A 269 -20.76 -11.01 -7.52
N CYS A 270 -19.75 -10.71 -6.69
CA CYS A 270 -18.77 -11.68 -6.17
C CYS A 270 -19.18 -12.29 -4.84
#